data_AF-A0A0S6X2B5-F1
#
_entry.id   AF-A0A0S6X2B5-F1
#
_cell.length_a   1.000
_cell.length_b   1.000
_cell.length_c   1.000
_cell.angle_alpha   90.00
_cell.angle_beta   90.00
_cell.angle_gamma   90.00
#
_symmetry.space_group_name_H-M   'P 1'
#
loop_
_entity.id
_entity.type
_entity.pdbx_description
1 polymer ?
#
loop_
_entity_poly.entity_id
_entity_poly.type
_entity_poly.pdbx_seq_one_letter_code
_entity_poly.pdbx_strand_id
1 'polypeptide(L)' 'MPLVIPGMQSKDTSKSEEWANKLVGKKLGDKTDEITFARSDLPEKHRVVNEGDMMTMDHNPDRLNIHHDKDGTITKVNHG' A
#
# COMPACT_ATOMS: atom_id res chain seq x y z
N MET A 1 -36.48 -0.03 1.54
CA MET A 1 -35.64 -0.98 2.29
C MET A 1 -34.36 -1.19 1.50
N PRO A 2 -33.19 -0.72 1.96
CA PRO A 2 -31.94 -0.96 1.23
C PRO A 2 -31.50 -2.42 1.43
N LEU A 3 -31.19 -3.10 0.34
CA LEU A 3 -30.67 -4.47 0.33
C LEU A 3 -29.18 -4.41 0.67
N VAL A 4 -28.83 -4.77 1.90
CA VAL A 4 -27.43 -5.00 2.28
C VAL A 4 -27.02 -6.36 1.77
N ILE A 5 -26.09 -6.37 0.81
CA ILE A 5 -25.46 -7.58 0.28
C ILE A 5 -24.37 -7.99 1.26
N PRO A 6 -24.48 -9.12 1.98
CA PRO A 6 -23.42 -9.59 2.88
C PRO A 6 -22.39 -10.34 2.04
N GLY A 7 -21.21 -9.74 1.83
CA GLY A 7 -20.16 -10.42 1.07
C GLY A 7 -18.92 -9.60 0.72
N MET A 8 -18.59 -8.54 1.48
CA MET A 8 -17.32 -7.84 1.28
C MET A 8 -16.17 -8.64 1.89
N GLN A 9 -15.52 -9.43 1.03
CA GLN A 9 -14.09 -9.77 1.02
C GLN A 9 -13.28 -9.35 2.26
N SER A 10 -13.28 -10.17 3.31
CA SER A 10 -12.45 -9.98 4.50
C SER A 10 -11.42 -11.09 4.60
N LYS A 11 -10.29 -10.96 3.89
CA LYS A 11 -9.08 -11.74 4.19
C LYS A 11 -7.78 -11.05 3.76
N ASP A 12 -7.80 -10.20 2.74
CA ASP A 12 -6.64 -9.41 2.28
C ASP A 12 -6.63 -7.93 2.72
N THR A 13 -7.79 -7.44 3.17
CA THR A 13 -7.96 -6.07 3.67
C THR A 13 -7.13 -5.82 4.93
N SER A 14 -7.03 -6.79 5.84
CA SER A 14 -6.31 -6.60 7.12
C SER A 14 -4.84 -6.24 6.94
N LYS A 15 -4.10 -6.99 6.11
CA LYS A 15 -2.67 -6.72 5.88
C LYS A 15 -2.48 -5.39 5.14
N SER A 16 -3.30 -5.11 4.13
CA SER A 16 -3.22 -3.85 3.38
C SER A 16 -3.51 -2.64 4.28
N GLU A 17 -4.50 -2.76 5.17
CA GLU A 17 -4.86 -1.74 6.16
C GLU A 17 -3.75 -1.54 7.20
N GLU A 18 -3.13 -2.61 7.70
CA GLU A 18 -1.98 -2.52 8.61
C GLU A 18 -0.82 -1.73 7.99
N TRP A 19 -0.48 -2.02 6.73
CA TRP A 19 0.55 -1.29 6.01
C TRP A 19 0.11 0.14 5.66
N ALA A 20 -1.16 0.34 5.29
CA ALA A 20 -1.70 1.67 5.04
C ALA A 20 -1.58 2.56 6.30
N ASN A 21 -1.94 2.04 7.47
CA ASN A 21 -1.82 2.77 8.74
C ASN A 21 -0.35 3.10 9.09
N LYS A 22 0.61 2.26 8.67
CA LYS A 22 2.04 2.49 8.90
C LYS A 22 2.67 3.48 7.91
N LEU A 23 2.26 3.40 6.64
CA LEU A 23 2.95 4.04 5.53
C LEU A 23 2.25 5.31 5.04
N VAL A 24 0.92 5.35 5.03
CA VAL A 24 0.16 6.50 4.48
C VAL A 24 0.49 7.76 5.26
N GLY A 25 0.81 8.83 4.53
CA GLY A 25 1.23 10.12 5.09
C GLY A 25 2.74 10.20 5.41
N LYS A 26 3.49 9.09 5.33
CA LYS A 26 4.96 9.08 5.44
C LYS A 26 5.61 9.09 4.06
N LYS A 27 6.92 9.37 4.04
CA LYS A 27 7.77 9.28 2.84
C LYS A 27 8.65 8.04 2.87
N LEU A 28 8.94 7.48 1.71
CA LEU A 28 9.88 6.36 1.61
C LEU A 28 11.33 6.88 1.68
N GLY A 29 12.12 6.37 2.62
CA GLY A 29 13.50 6.79 2.84
C GLY A 29 14.43 5.64 3.22
N ASP A 30 15.61 5.98 3.71
CA ASP A 30 16.63 5.00 4.14
C ASP A 30 16.45 4.59 5.61
N LYS A 31 15.72 5.39 6.40
CA LYS A 31 15.48 5.19 7.83
C LYS A 31 14.00 5.36 8.17
N THR A 32 13.60 4.73 9.27
CA THR A 32 12.24 4.80 9.80
C THR A 32 12.21 5.83 10.92
N ASP A 33 11.56 6.96 10.67
CA ASP A 33 11.35 8.06 11.62
C ASP A 33 9.85 8.44 11.67
N GLU A 34 9.51 9.56 12.31
CA GLU A 34 8.11 10.02 12.40
C GLU A 34 7.49 10.33 11.04
N ILE A 35 8.29 10.83 10.09
CA ILE A 35 7.82 11.26 8.76
C ILE A 35 8.31 10.37 7.62
N THR A 36 9.23 9.45 7.90
CA THR A 36 9.92 8.61 6.92
C THR A 36 9.81 7.13 7.28
N PHE A 37 9.80 6.28 6.28
CA PHE A 37 9.76 4.83 6.45
C PHE A 37 10.87 4.20 5.62
N ALA A 38 11.70 3.36 6.25
CA ALA A 38 12.83 2.73 5.60
C ALA A 38 12.36 1.72 4.55
N ARG A 39 12.98 1.75 3.37
CA ARG A 39 12.77 0.71 2.34
C ARG A 39 13.16 -0.68 2.84
N SER A 40 14.10 -0.76 3.78
CA SER A 40 14.53 -2.01 4.40
C SER A 40 13.46 -2.65 5.28
N ASP A 41 12.50 -1.87 5.78
CA ASP A 41 11.40 -2.37 6.62
C ASP A 41 10.18 -2.81 5.80
N LEU A 42 10.24 -2.71 4.47
CA LEU A 42 9.20 -3.19 3.57
C LEU A 42 9.26 -4.72 3.42
N PRO A 43 8.12 -5.35 3.09
CA PRO A 43 8.11 -6.79 2.82
C PRO A 43 8.97 -7.12 1.59
N GLU A 44 9.54 -8.32 1.54
CA GLU A 44 10.40 -8.75 0.42
C GLU A 44 9.75 -8.54 -0.95
N LYS A 45 8.46 -8.87 -1.06
CA LYS A 45 7.65 -8.62 -2.25
C LYS A 45 6.96 -7.27 -2.12
N HIS A 46 7.60 -6.20 -2.58
CA HIS A 46 6.97 -4.89 -2.69
C HIS A 46 7.25 -4.25 -4.05
N ARG A 47 6.35 -3.34 -4.47
CA ARG A 47 6.51 -2.49 -5.64
C ARG A 47 6.14 -1.07 -5.27
N VAL A 48 7.05 -0.15 -5.56
CA VAL A 48 6.79 1.29 -5.44
C VAL A 48 6.25 1.77 -6.77
N VAL A 49 5.12 2.46 -6.73
CA VAL A 49 4.39 2.93 -7.90
C VAL A 49 4.19 4.43 -7.75
N ASN A 50 4.57 5.18 -8.78
CA ASN A 50 4.40 6.61 -8.79
C ASN A 50 2.95 6.97 -9.14
N GLU A 51 2.50 8.15 -8.72
CA GLU A 51 1.18 8.63 -9.10
C GLU A 51 1.06 8.81 -10.62
N GLY A 52 0.03 8.17 -11.19
CA GLY A 52 -0.23 8.17 -12.64
C GLY A 52 0.54 7.12 -13.43
N ASP A 53 1.39 6.31 -12.77
CA ASP A 53 2.15 5.27 -13.45
C ASP A 53 1.24 4.09 -13.84
N MET A 54 1.41 3.59 -15.06
CA MET A 54 0.61 2.46 -15.54
C MET A 54 1.15 1.16 -14.95
N MET A 55 0.31 0.45 -14.18
CA MET A 55 0.65 -0.86 -13.63
C MET A 55 0.21 -1.98 -14.58
N THR A 56 1.06 -2.99 -14.72
CA THR A 56 0.68 -4.26 -15.33
C THR A 56 -0.36 -4.98 -14.47
N MET A 57 -1.32 -5.65 -15.12
CA MET A 57 -2.37 -6.46 -14.46
C MET A 57 -1.86 -7.83 -13.99
N ASP A 58 -0.60 -7.93 -13.60
CA ASP A 58 -0.04 -9.15 -13.03
C ASP A 58 -0.38 -9.22 -11.54
N HIS A 59 -1.28 -10.15 -11.18
CA HIS A 59 -1.82 -10.27 -9.84
C HIS A 59 -0.95 -11.14 -8.95
N ASN A 60 -0.33 -10.53 -7.94
CA ASN A 60 0.49 -11.20 -6.94
C ASN A 60 -0.04 -10.87 -5.53
N PRO A 61 -0.80 -11.77 -4.89
CA PRO A 61 -1.44 -11.49 -3.60
C PRO A 61 -0.43 -11.25 -2.46
N ASP A 62 0.80 -11.75 -2.59
CA ASP A 62 1.85 -11.51 -1.60
C ASP A 62 2.56 -10.15 -1.77
N ARG A 63 2.33 -9.46 -2.90
CA ARG A 63 3.05 -8.22 -3.23
C ARG A 63 2.35 -7.01 -2.65
N LEU A 64 3.10 -6.21 -1.89
CA LEU A 64 2.66 -4.90 -1.44
C LEU A 64 2.93 -3.83 -2.52
N ASN A 65 1.88 -3.25 -3.09
CA ASN A 65 1.99 -2.07 -3.94
C ASN A 65 1.89 -0.82 -3.08
N ILE A 66 2.86 0.08 -3.22
CA ILE A 66 2.98 1.32 -2.46
C ILE A 66 2.89 2.46 -3.46
N HIS A 67 1.80 3.22 -3.38
CA HIS A 67 1.56 4.39 -4.22
C HIS A 67 2.03 5.64 -3.49
N HIS A 68 2.89 6.40 -4.14
CA HIS A 68 3.29 7.72 -3.66
C HIS A 68 2.96 8.81 -4.68
N ASP A 69 2.69 10.00 -4.17
CA ASP A 69 2.54 11.22 -4.96
C ASP A 69 3.92 11.75 -5.40
N LYS A 70 3.97 12.70 -6.31
CA LYS A 70 5.15 13.39 -6.84
C LYS A 70 6.08 13.94 -5.77
N ASP A 71 5.53 14.31 -4.61
CA ASP A 71 6.30 14.79 -3.45
C ASP A 71 6.97 13.66 -2.64
N GLY A 72 6.76 12.40 -3.04
CA GLY A 72 7.27 11.19 -2.38
C GLY A 72 6.47 10.75 -1.16
N THR A 73 5.31 11.37 -0.90
CA THR A 73 4.40 11.01 0.18
C THR A 73 3.54 9.83 -0.23
N ILE A 74 3.48 8.81 0.62
CA ILE A 74 2.67 7.62 0.37
C ILE A 74 1.20 7.97 0.57
N THR A 75 0.41 7.81 -0.48
CA THR A 75 -1.02 8.14 -0.49
C THR A 75 -1.89 6.90 -0.38
N LYS A 76 -1.42 5.76 -0.90
CA LYS A 76 -2.19 4.53 -0.92
C LYS A 76 -1.28 3.30 -0.90
N VAL A 77 -1.81 2.22 -0.33
CA VAL A 77 -1.14 0.92 -0.29
C VAL A 77 -2.18 -0.16 -0.57
N ASN A 78 -1.81 -1.17 -1.35
CA ASN A 78 -2.69 -2.31 -1.65
C ASN A 78 -1.89 -3.58 -1.95
N HIS A 79 -2.40 -4.73 -1.53
CA HIS A 79 -1.88 -6.01 -1.98
C HIS A 79 -2.50 -6.42 -3.31
N GLY A 80 -1.70 -7.07 -4.17
CA GLY A 80 -2.13 -7.59 -5.46
C GLY A 80 -1.09 -7.48 -6.56
#